data_AF-A0A3N5XKX4-F1
#
_entry.id   AF-A0A3N5XKX4-F1
#
_cell.length_a   1.000
_cell.length_b   1.000
_cell.length_c   1.000
_cell.angle_alpha   90.00
_cell.angle_beta   90.00
_cell.angle_gamma   90.00
#
_symmetry.space_group_name_H-M   'P 1'
#
loop_
_entity.id
_entity.type
_entity.pdbx_description
1 polymer ?
#
loop_
_entity_poly.entity_id
_entity_poly.type
_entity_poly.pdbx_seq_one_letter_code
_entity_poly.pdbx_strand_id
1 'polypeptide(L)'
;MRIRNTSLTVLMVAVALTLVASCSPAASPSPAAEQKTLKIGCIMPFSGPAAMYGEKGRALTDVYVELINEDGGVKIGNDTYKVDLVWGDDQ
;
A
#
# COMPACT_ATOMS: atom_id res chain seq x y z
N MET A 1 -63.70 8.00 -13.85
CA MET A 1 -62.25 7.76 -13.68
C MET A 1 -61.83 8.27 -12.30
N ARG A 2 -61.88 7.41 -11.27
CA ARG A 2 -61.49 7.74 -9.88
C ARG A 2 -60.13 7.10 -9.63
N ILE A 3 -59.08 7.92 -9.68
CA ILE A 3 -57.71 7.52 -9.36
C ILE A 3 -57.68 7.21 -7.85
N ARG A 4 -57.47 5.96 -7.48
CA ARG A 4 -57.44 5.52 -6.08
C ARG A 4 -56.18 6.06 -5.41
N ASN A 5 -56.35 6.84 -4.35
CA ASN A 5 -55.31 7.45 -3.49
C ASN A 5 -54.26 6.46 -2.94
N THR A 6 -54.47 5.16 -3.10
CA THR A 6 -53.54 4.08 -2.72
C THR A 6 -52.28 4.03 -3.59
N SER A 7 -52.31 4.49 -4.84
CA SER A 7 -51.11 4.50 -5.70
C SER A 7 -50.14 5.64 -5.34
N LEU A 8 -50.67 6.74 -4.79
CA LEU A 8 -49.88 7.92 -4.41
C LEU A 8 -49.12 7.71 -3.09
N THR A 9 -49.70 6.93 -2.17
CA THR A 9 -49.11 6.60 -0.86
C THR A 9 -47.96 5.59 -0.98
N VAL A 10 -48.07 4.60 -1.87
CA VAL A 10 -46.98 3.62 -2.12
C VAL A 10 -45.75 4.30 -2.74
N LEU A 11 -45.96 5.29 -3.61
CA LEU A 11 -44.86 6.05 -4.22
C LEU A 11 -44.14 6.95 -3.20
N MET A 12 -44.86 7.51 -2.23
CA MET A 12 -44.29 8.35 -1.17
C MET A 12 -43.43 7.55 -0.17
N VAL A 13 -43.82 6.31 0.14
CA VAL A 13 -43.07 5.41 1.05
C VAL A 13 -41.79 4.89 0.38
N ALA A 14 -41.83 4.62 -0.94
CA ALA A 14 -40.64 4.21 -1.70
C ALA A 14 -39.59 5.33 -1.79
N VAL A 15 -40.02 6.59 -1.93
CA VAL A 15 -39.12 7.75 -1.92
C VAL A 15 -38.54 7.94 -0.51
N ALA A 16 -39.34 7.84 0.55
CA ALA A 16 -38.86 7.99 1.92
C ALA A 16 -37.79 6.96 2.32
N LEU A 17 -37.86 5.71 1.83
CA LEU A 17 -36.86 4.69 2.10
C LEU A 17 -35.50 4.97 1.42
N THR A 18 -35.48 5.67 0.28
CA THR A 18 -34.23 6.02 -0.41
C THR A 18 -33.48 7.19 0.22
N LEU A 19 -34.15 8.05 1.00
CA LEU A 19 -33.50 9.18 1.67
C LEU A 19 -32.73 8.78 2.94
N VAL A 20 -33.04 7.64 3.57
CA VAL A 20 -32.38 7.21 4.83
C VAL A 20 -31.09 6.44 4.58
N ALA A 21 -30.84 5.97 3.34
CA ALA A 21 -29.63 5.25 2.97
C ALA A 21 -28.41 6.16 2.73
N SER A 22 -28.60 7.48 2.64
CA SER A 22 -27.54 8.46 2.35
C SER A 22 -26.78 8.96 3.59
N CYS A 23 -27.16 8.53 4.79
CA CYS A 23 -26.40 8.78 6.02
C CYS A 23 -25.50 7.59 6.37
N SER A 24 -24.70 7.12 5.41
CA SER A 24 -23.46 6.42 5.78
C SER A 24 -22.45 7.49 6.16
N PRO A 25 -21.80 7.44 7.33
CA PRO A 25 -20.64 8.27 7.59
C PRO A 25 -19.66 8.04 6.45
N ALA A 26 -19.41 9.07 5.65
CA ALA A 26 -18.32 9.02 4.69
C ALA A 26 -17.08 8.68 5.52
N ALA A 27 -16.53 7.48 5.31
CA ALA A 27 -15.26 7.10 5.90
C ALA A 27 -14.27 8.14 5.37
N SER A 28 -13.92 9.12 6.20
CA SER A 28 -12.87 10.06 5.89
C SER A 28 -11.66 9.24 5.47
N PRO A 29 -11.05 9.49 4.30
CA PRO A 29 -9.84 8.80 3.94
C PRO A 29 -8.85 9.03 5.08
N SER A 30 -8.49 7.96 5.79
CA SER A 30 -7.38 8.01 6.73
C SER A 30 -6.21 8.57 5.94
N PRO A 31 -5.47 9.57 6.46
CA PRO A 31 -4.24 10.00 5.83
C PRO A 31 -3.43 8.73 5.53
N ALA A 32 -3.06 8.53 4.26
CA ALA A 32 -2.17 7.45 3.90
C ALA A 32 -0.94 7.61 4.80
N ALA A 33 -0.66 6.62 5.64
CA ALA A 33 0.49 6.68 6.52
C ALA A 33 1.73 6.98 5.66
N GLU A 34 2.52 7.97 6.08
CA GLU A 34 3.73 8.35 5.35
C GLU A 34 4.59 7.09 5.15
N GLN A 35 4.89 6.77 3.89
CA GLN A 35 5.65 5.58 3.54
C GLN A 35 7.10 5.80 3.95
N LYS A 36 7.49 5.19 5.08
CA LYS A 36 8.84 5.31 5.63
C LYS A 36 9.83 4.43 4.86
N THR A 37 11.08 4.87 4.77
CA THR A 37 12.16 4.13 4.09
C THR A 37 13.28 3.81 5.07
N LEU A 38 13.66 2.53 5.14
CA LEU A 38 14.83 2.04 5.85
C LEU A 38 15.98 1.87 4.85
N LYS A 39 17.02 2.70 5.00
CA LYS A 39 18.23 2.62 4.19
C LYS A 39 19.22 1.64 4.82
N ILE A 40 19.66 0.65 4.04
CA ILE A 40 20.64 -0.36 4.47
C ILE A 40 21.88 -0.26 3.59
N GLY A 41 23.03 -0.04 4.22
CA GLY A 41 24.33 -0.05 3.53
C GLY A 41 24.80 -1.47 3.26
N CYS A 42 25.21 -1.74 2.02
CA CYS A 42 25.74 -3.02 1.58
C CYS A 42 27.11 -2.83 0.93
N ILE A 43 28.16 -3.27 1.63
CA ILE A 43 29.55 -3.21 1.16
C ILE A 43 29.91 -4.57 0.56
N MET A 44 30.28 -4.60 -0.72
CA MET A 44 30.62 -5.81 -1.45
C MET A 44 31.76 -5.52 -2.43
N PRO A 45 32.57 -6.53 -2.84
CA PRO A 45 33.59 -6.35 -3.85
C PRO A 45 32.92 -6.23 -5.22
N PHE A 46 32.75 -5.00 -5.70
CA PHE A 46 32.25 -4.71 -7.05
C PHE A 46 33.39 -4.54 -8.05
N SER A 47 34.63 -4.45 -7.57
CA SER A 47 35.84 -4.43 -8.39
C SER A 47 36.87 -5.46 -7.92
N GLY A 48 37.98 -5.56 -8.67
CA GLY A 48 39.04 -6.52 -8.41
C GLY A 48 38.72 -7.98 -8.78
N PRO A 49 39.58 -8.93 -8.39
CA PRO A 49 39.44 -10.35 -8.78
C PRO A 49 38.16 -11.03 -8.28
N ALA A 50 37.52 -10.45 -7.27
CA ALA A 50 36.31 -10.97 -6.64
C ALA A 50 35.01 -10.27 -7.10
N ALA A 51 35.07 -9.34 -8.07
CA ALA A 51 33.92 -8.53 -8.54
C ALA A 51 32.66 -9.36 -8.86
N MET A 52 32.86 -10.54 -9.46
CA MET A 52 31.77 -11.46 -9.81
C MET A 52 30.90 -11.88 -8.61
N TYR A 53 31.46 -11.90 -7.40
CA TYR A 53 30.69 -12.22 -6.19
C TYR A 53 29.81 -11.04 -5.76
N GLY A 54 30.32 -9.80 -5.86
CA GLY A 54 29.54 -8.60 -5.59
C GLY A 54 28.37 -8.46 -6.56
N GLU A 55 28.60 -8.63 -7.86
CA GLU A 55 27.55 -8.56 -8.89
C GLU A 55 26.42 -9.59 -8.65
N LYS A 56 26.80 -10.85 -8.39
CA LYS A 56 25.83 -11.91 -8.08
C LYS A 56 25.09 -11.64 -6.77
N GLY A 57 25.80 -11.17 -5.76
CA GLY A 57 25.22 -10.80 -4.46
C GLY A 57 24.20 -9.68 -4.59
N ARG A 58 24.51 -8.63 -5.36
CA ARG A 58 23.58 -7.53 -5.65
C ARG A 58 22.31 -8.03 -6.32
N ALA A 59 22.45 -8.78 -7.43
CA ALA A 59 21.30 -9.29 -8.16
C ALA A 59 20.36 -10.13 -7.28
N LEU A 60 20.92 -10.98 -6.42
CA LEU A 60 20.12 -11.78 -5.48
C LEU A 60 19.44 -10.89 -4.42
N THR A 61 20.19 -9.97 -3.83
CA THR A 61 19.68 -9.13 -2.73
C THR A 61 18.61 -8.16 -3.20
N ASP A 62 18.77 -7.59 -4.40
CA ASP A 62 17.78 -6.69 -5.00
C ASP A 62 16.42 -7.40 -5.17
N VAL A 63 16.41 -8.64 -5.67
CA VAL A 63 15.18 -9.46 -5.80
C VAL A 63 14.54 -9.72 -4.43
N TYR A 64 15.33 -10.05 -3.41
CA TYR A 64 14.77 -10.27 -2.07
C TYR A 64 14.18 -8.98 -1.48
N VAL A 65 14.81 -7.84 -1.68
CA VAL A 65 14.30 -6.55 -1.21
C VAL A 65 13.03 -6.15 -1.95
N GLU A 66 12.97 -6.41 -3.25
CA GLU A 66 11.75 -6.22 -4.04
C GLU A 66 10.59 -7.04 -3.46
N LEU A 67 10.79 -8.34 -3.23
CA LEU A 67 9.77 -9.22 -2.63
C LEU A 67 9.34 -8.76 -1.24
N ILE A 68 10.29 -8.39 -0.36
CA ILE A 68 9.97 -7.85 0.97
C ILE A 68 9.12 -6.58 0.86
N ASN A 69 9.47 -5.70 -0.09
CA ASN A 69 8.73 -4.48 -0.31
C ASN A 69 7.33 -4.78 -0.88
N GLU A 70 7.19 -5.70 -1.83
CA GLU A 70 5.89 -6.14 -2.36
C GLU A 70 4.99 -6.73 -1.27
N ASP A 71 5.55 -7.51 -0.34
CA ASP A 71 4.87 -8.09 0.81
C ASP A 71 4.49 -7.08 1.93
N GLY A 72 4.73 -5.79 1.68
CA GLY A 72 4.32 -4.70 2.56
C GLY A 72 5.48 -4.04 3.32
N GLY A 73 6.70 -4.55 3.19
CA GLY A 73 7.90 -4.01 3.85
C GLY A 73 8.19 -4.62 5.22
N VAL A 74 9.09 -3.99 5.97
CA VAL A 74 9.56 -4.47 7.27
C VAL A 74 8.88 -3.70 8.40
N LYS A 75 8.21 -4.41 9.31
CA LYS A 75 7.62 -3.81 10.51
C LYS A 75 8.66 -3.64 11.61
N ILE A 76 8.83 -2.42 12.09
CA ILE A 76 9.72 -2.06 13.20
C ILE A 76 8.91 -1.23 14.20
N GLY A 77 8.61 -1.81 15.35
CA GLY A 77 7.71 -1.21 16.32
C GLY A 77 6.29 -1.01 15.74
N ASN A 78 5.81 0.23 15.74
CA ASN A 78 4.50 0.60 15.22
C ASN A 78 4.52 0.97 13.73
N ASP A 79 5.71 1.07 13.15
CA ASP A 79 5.92 1.56 11.80
C ASP A 79 6.26 0.43 10.83
N THR A 80 5.97 0.65 9.55
CA THR A 80 6.36 -0.24 8.46
C THR A 80 7.22 0.53 7.47
N TYR A 81 8.33 -0.07 7.07
CA TYR A 81 9.35 0.55 6.25
C TYR A 81 9.52 -0.21 4.94
N LYS A 82 9.64 0.52 3.83
CA LYS A 82 10.26 -0.04 2.62
C LYS A 82 11.76 -0.06 2.78
N VAL A 83 12.40 -1.10 2.29
CA VAL A 83 13.85 -1.24 2.31
C VAL A 83 14.44 -0.60 1.05
N ASP A 84 15.49 0.19 1.24
CA ASP A 84 16.30 0.81 0.19
C ASP A 84 17.77 0.43 0.42
N LEU A 85 18.38 -0.22 -0.56
CA LEU A 85 19.77 -0.66 -0.48
C LEU A 85 20.71 0.40 -1.01
N VAL A 86 21.75 0.71 -0.23
CA VAL A 86 22.82 1.62 -0.62
C VAL A 86 24.09 0.81 -0.78
N TRP A 87 24.55 0.67 -2.02
CA TRP A 87 25.71 -0.14 -2.36
C TRP A 87 27.01 0.66 -2.27
N GLY A 88 28.04 0.05 -1.69
CA GLY A 88 29.41 0.54 -1.70
C GLY A 88 30.38 -0.55 -2.15
N ASP A 89 31.41 -0.16 -2.91
CA ASP A 89 32.54 -1.04 -3.22
C ASP A 89 33.53 -1.03 -2.04
N ASP A 90 34.20 -2.16 -1.81
CA ASP A 90 35.18 -2.30 -0.73
C ASP A 90 36.62 -1.95 -1.15
N GLN A 91 36.80 -1.55 -2.42
CA GLN A 91 38.06 -1.09 -3.03
C GLN A 91 38.05 0.42 -3.33
#